data_AF-Q2AZY2-F1
#
_entry.id   AF-Q2AZY2-F1
#
_cell.length_a   1.000
_cell.length_b   1.000
_cell.length_c   1.000
_cell.angle_alpha   90.00
_cell.angle_beta   90.00
_cell.angle_gamma   90.00
#
_symmetry.space_group_name_H-M   'P 1'
#
loop_
_entity.id
_entity.type
_entity.pdbx_description
1 polymer ?
#
loop_
_entity_poly.entity_id
_entity_poly.type
_entity_poly.pdbx_seq_one_letter_code
_entity_poly.pdbx_strand_id
1 'polypeptide(L)' 'SLTELKNRITTRGTETEDVIKNRLTAAKEEIEMMNLYDYVVENDQVELASERIKSIVVAEHCRRERVEPRYKKMLEVE' A
#
# COMPACT_ATOMS: atom_id res chain seq x y z
N SER A 1 -7.88 11.00 12.46
CA SER A 1 -9.23 10.67 12.99
C SER A 1 -10.26 10.59 11.86
N LEU A 2 -11.33 9.79 11.96
CA LEU A 2 -12.43 9.71 10.96
C LEU A 2 -12.98 11.10 10.58
N THR A 3 -12.91 12.05 11.51
CA THR A 3 -13.28 13.45 11.34
C THR A 3 -12.37 14.21 10.35
N GLU A 4 -11.07 13.90 10.30
CA GLU A 4 -10.14 14.52 9.33
C GLU A 4 -10.34 13.99 7.92
N LEU A 5 -10.68 12.71 7.78
CA LEU A 5 -11.01 12.11 6.49
C LEU A 5 -12.26 12.77 5.89
N LYS A 6 -13.29 12.99 6.73
CA LYS A 6 -14.51 13.71 6.33
C LYS A 6 -14.21 15.15 5.90
N ASN A 7 -13.37 15.88 6.63
CA ASN A 7 -12.99 17.24 6.26
C ASN A 7 -12.22 17.29 4.93
N ARG A 8 -11.24 16.41 4.71
CA ARG A 8 -10.49 16.33 3.43
C ARG A 8 -11.41 16.09 2.22
N ILE A 9 -12.45 15.28 2.39
CA ILE A 9 -13.42 14.99 1.32
C ILE A 9 -14.36 16.20 1.08
N THR A 10 -14.80 16.85 2.15
CA THR A 10 -15.76 17.97 2.05
C THR A 10 -15.13 19.23 1.44
N THR A 11 -13.85 19.51 1.71
CA THR A 11 -13.15 20.72 1.19
C THR A 11 -12.92 20.68 -0.32
N ARG A 12 -13.01 19.53 -0.99
CA ARG A 12 -12.87 19.45 -2.46
C ARG A 12 -14.10 19.96 -3.23
N GLY A 13 -15.26 20.12 -2.58
CA GLY A 13 -16.42 20.84 -3.12
C GLY A 13 -17.01 20.30 -4.44
N THR A 14 -16.63 19.11 -4.89
CA THR A 14 -17.00 18.56 -6.21
C THR A 14 -17.63 17.17 -6.15
N GLU A 15 -17.85 16.61 -4.96
CA GLU A 15 -18.41 15.27 -4.78
C GLU A 15 -19.75 15.36 -4.06
N THR A 16 -20.81 14.84 -4.70
CA THR A 16 -22.15 14.70 -4.12
C THR A 16 -22.13 13.75 -2.91
N GLU A 17 -23.04 13.93 -1.96
CA GLU A 17 -23.14 13.07 -0.76
C GLU A 17 -23.21 11.57 -1.09
N ASP A 18 -23.82 11.21 -2.22
CA ASP A 18 -23.88 9.83 -2.72
C ASP A 18 -22.50 9.26 -3.09
N VAL A 19 -21.62 10.07 -3.67
CA VAL A 19 -20.24 9.65 -4.02
C VAL A 19 -19.41 9.43 -2.76
N ILE A 20 -19.60 10.28 -1.74
CA ILE A 20 -18.93 10.14 -0.44
C ILE A 20 -19.39 8.86 0.27
N LYS A 21 -20.70 8.58 0.27
CA LYS A 21 -21.25 7.37 0.87
C LYS A 21 -20.77 6.11 0.15
N ASN A 22 -20.75 6.12 -1.19
CA ASN A 22 -20.23 5.01 -1.98
C ASN A 22 -18.73 4.77 -1.71
N ARG A 23 -17.93 5.84 -1.59
CA ARG A 23 -16.51 5.71 -1.22
C ARG A 23 -16.29 5.16 0.18
N LEU A 24 -17.11 5.57 1.16
CA LEU A 24 -17.03 5.05 2.52
C LEU A 24 -17.40 3.56 2.59
N THR A 25 -18.42 3.13 1.83
CA THR A 25 -18.78 1.72 1.73
C THR A 25 -17.68 0.90 1.08
N ALA A 26 -17.14 1.38 -0.05
CA ALA A 26 -16.02 0.72 -0.75
C ALA A 26 -14.78 0.60 0.14
N ALA A 27 -14.42 1.66 0.87
CA ALA A 27 -13.30 1.63 1.82
C ALA A 27 -13.52 0.59 2.94
N LYS A 28 -14.77 0.38 3.37
CA LYS A 28 -15.10 -0.62 4.38
C LYS A 28 -14.93 -2.04 3.84
N GLU A 29 -15.39 -2.31 2.62
CA GLU A 29 -15.19 -3.59 1.92
C GLU A 29 -13.69 -3.86 1.67
N GLU A 30 -12.92 -2.84 1.28
CA GLU A 30 -11.46 -2.95 1.12
C GLU A 30 -10.74 -3.29 2.44
N ILE A 31 -11.18 -2.70 3.57
CA ILE A 31 -10.63 -3.03 4.90
C ILE A 31 -10.96 -4.47 5.29
N GLU A 32 -12.14 -4.98 4.96
CA GLU A 32 -12.50 -6.38 5.21
C GLU A 32 -11.63 -7.36 4.39
N MET A 33 -11.19 -6.94 3.20
CA MET A 33 -10.27 -7.71 2.34
C MET A 33 -8.78 -7.52 2.70
N MET A 34 -8.45 -6.73 3.71
CA MET A 34 -7.05 -6.42 4.08
C MET A 34 -6.25 -7.68 4.43
N ASN A 35 -6.92 -8.71 4.94
CA ASN A 35 -6.34 -10.01 5.26
C ASN A 35 -5.86 -10.81 4.02
N LEU A 36 -6.22 -10.40 2.80
CA LEU A 36 -5.82 -11.05 1.56
C LEU A 36 -4.49 -10.52 0.99
N TYR A 37 -3.93 -9.47 1.58
CA TYR A 37 -2.73 -8.80 1.10
C TYR A 37 -1.54 -9.07 2.04
N ASP A 38 -0.35 -9.21 1.46
CA ASP A 38 0.89 -9.46 2.23
C ASP A 38 1.38 -8.22 2.98
N TYR A 39 1.09 -7.02 2.46
CA TYR A 39 1.55 -5.75 3.00
C TYR A 39 0.45 -4.70 2.96
N VAL A 40 0.35 -3.90 4.03
CA VAL A 40 -0.55 -2.76 4.15
C VAL A 40 0.28 -1.51 4.40
N VAL A 41 0.02 -0.45 3.63
CA VAL A 41 0.74 0.83 3.74
C VAL A 41 -0.24 1.94 4.07
N GLU A 42 0.00 2.64 5.18
CA GLU A 42 -0.75 3.85 5.51
C GLU A 42 -0.30 5.03 4.63
N ASN A 43 -1.26 5.69 3.98
CA ASN A 43 -1.02 6.84 3.11
C ASN A 43 -1.38 8.16 3.82
N ASP A 44 -0.59 8.50 4.83
CA ASP A 44 -0.68 9.75 5.60
C ASP A 44 -0.13 10.95 4.80
N GLN A 45 1.11 10.82 4.31
CA GLN A 45 1.85 11.76 3.47
C GLN A 45 2.37 11.01 2.25
N VAL A 46 2.25 11.63 1.07
CA VAL A 46 2.56 10.98 -0.22
C VAL A 46 4.03 10.55 -0.27
N GLU A 47 4.93 11.41 0.21
CA GLU A 47 6.37 11.17 0.24
C GLU A 47 6.71 9.97 1.13
N LEU A 48 6.14 9.91 2.33
CA LEU A 48 6.36 8.81 3.28
C LEU A 48 5.76 7.50 2.78
N ALA A 49 4.54 7.54 2.23
CA ALA A 49 3.90 6.37 1.65
C ALA A 49 4.72 5.79 0.49
N SER A 50 5.25 6.67 -0.37
CA SER A 50 6.14 6.28 -1.48
C SER A 50 7.42 5.61 -0.96
N GLU A 51 8.03 6.16 0.08
CA GLU A 51 9.23 5.59 0.70
C GLU A 51 8.96 4.22 1.34
N ARG A 52 7.82 4.05 2.04
CA ARG A 52 7.39 2.76 2.61
C ARG A 52 7.20 1.71 1.51
N ILE A 53 6.53 2.06 0.41
CA ILE A 53 6.34 1.16 -0.74
C ILE A 53 7.69 0.77 -1.34
N LYS A 54 8.59 1.74 -1.56
CA LYS A 54 9.94 1.47 -2.07
C LYS A 54 10.71 0.51 -1.15
N SER A 55 10.58 0.68 0.16
CA SER A 55 11.23 -0.19 1.15
C SER A 55 10.70 -1.63 1.09
N ILE A 56 9.39 -1.82 0.94
CA ILE A 56 8.79 -3.15 0.74
C ILE A 56 9.36 -3.82 -0.51
N VAL A 57 9.43 -3.09 -1.62
CA VAL A 57 9.99 -3.62 -2.86
C VAL A 57 11.46 -4.01 -2.69
N VAL A 58 12.27 -3.18 -2.02
CA VAL A 58 13.68 -3.48 -1.74
C VAL A 58 13.80 -4.74 -0.87
N ALA A 59 13.00 -4.85 0.19
CA ALA A 59 13.00 -6.02 1.06
C ALA A 59 12.65 -7.31 0.29
N GLU A 60 11.64 -7.26 -0.58
CA GLU A 60 11.27 -8.40 -1.43
C GLU A 60 12.41 -8.82 -2.39
N HIS A 61 13.20 -7.87 -2.90
CA HIS A 61 14.38 -8.18 -3.71
C HIS A 61 15.52 -8.81 -2.90
N CYS A 62 15.62 -8.50 -1.62
CA CYS A 62 16.63 -9.05 -0.72
C CYS A 62 16.27 -10.44 -0.17
N ARG A 63 15.07 -10.96 -0.46
CA ARG A 63 14.64 -12.28 0.01
C ARG A 63 15.60 -13.38 -0.44
N ARG A 64 15.93 -14.27 0.49
CA ARG A 64 16.81 -15.42 0.25
C ARG A 64 16.39 -16.23 -0.97
N GLU A 65 15.09 -16.46 -1.14
CA GLU A 65 14.53 -17.21 -2.28
C GLU A 65 14.93 -16.60 -3.65
N ARG A 66 15.12 -15.28 -3.71
CA ARG A 66 15.55 -14.58 -4.94
C ARG A 66 17.07 -14.47 -5.05
N VAL A 67 17.76 -14.28 -3.92
CA VAL A 67 19.18 -13.94 -3.88
C VAL A 67 20.08 -15.18 -3.90
N GLU A 68 19.72 -16.24 -3.17
CA GLU A 68 20.51 -17.46 -3.05
C GLU A 68 20.77 -18.15 -4.41
N PRO A 69 19.77 -18.33 -5.31
CA PRO A 69 20.02 -18.95 -6.61
C PRO A 69 21.00 -18.15 -7.47
N ARG A 70 20.97 -16.81 -7.37
CA ARG A 70 21.89 -15.94 -8.11
C ARG A 70 23.34 -16.18 -7.70
N TYR A 71 23.61 -16.27 -6.40
CA TYR A 71 24.96 -16.53 -5.90
C TYR A 71 25.43 -17.97 -6.18
N LYS A 72 24.55 -18.98 -6.06
CA LYS A 72 24.90 -20.36 -6.42
C LYS A 72 25.33 -20.46 -7.89
N LYS A 73 24.58 -19.83 -8.80
CA LYS A 73 24.95 -19.77 -10.22
C LYS A 73 26.31 -19.09 -10.46
N MET A 74 26.69 -18.10 -9.66
CA MET A 74 28.00 -17.45 -9.77
C MET A 74 29.14 -18.34 -9.29
N LEU A 75 28.88 -19.25 -8.34
CA LEU A 75 29.86 -20.21 -7.82
C LEU A 75 30.03 -21.43 -8.74
N GLU A 76 29.02 -21.77 -9.54
CA GLU A 76 29.05 -22.87 -10.53
C GLU A 76 29.84 -22.52 -11.81
N VAL A 77 30.37 -21.30 -11.93
CA VAL A 77 31.28 -20.92 -13.03
C VAL A 77 32.71 -21.32 -12.66
N GLU A 78 32.99 -22.62 -12.73
CA GLU A 78 34.33 -23.20 -12.92
C GLU A 78 34.40 -23.90 -14.28
#